data_AF-A0A1N7BK10-F1
#
_entry.id   AF-A0A1N7BK10-F1
#
_cell.length_a   1.000
_cell.length_b   1.000
_cell.length_c   1.000
_cell.angle_alpha   90.00
_cell.angle_beta   90.00
_cell.angle_gamma   90.00
#
_symmetry.space_group_name_H-M   'P 1'
#
loop_
_entity.id
_entity.type
_entity.pdbx_description
1 polymer ?
#
loop_
_entity_poly.entity_id
_entity_poly.type
_entity_poly.pdbx_seq_one_letter_code
_entity_poly.pdbx_strand_id
1 'polypeptide(L)'
;MIKKLFLPIVLASSLSFAQVGINTSTPEESAILDVYSQNKGMLIPRLTTAKRDAIVNPANSLLIYDTDKKCLSQNIGTPIKPDWLCISSNAVKMFYMPSVSFDTSTTANGRTKDLYTLYKTQFGSPKAKSTSAPAAIPFFPSSKDLYYYVTDADPNVFSNISISDDGVMTYNVKAAATDCSFINIVFVVK
;
A
#
# COMPACT_ATOMS: atom_id res chain seq x y z
N MET A 1 -12.42 -52.24 -62.23
CA MET A 1 -11.38 -51.25 -61.86
C MET A 1 -11.74 -50.66 -60.50
N ILE A 2 -10.98 -50.97 -59.44
CA ILE A 2 -11.22 -50.45 -58.08
C ILE A 2 -10.49 -49.11 -57.94
N LYS A 3 -11.24 -47.99 -57.86
CA LYS A 3 -10.68 -46.66 -57.56
C LYS A 3 -10.44 -46.56 -56.05
N LYS A 4 -9.18 -46.52 -55.63
CA LYS A 4 -8.80 -46.31 -54.22
C LYS A 4 -8.99 -44.83 -53.87
N LEU A 5 -9.86 -44.53 -52.92
CA LEU A 5 -10.03 -43.18 -52.36
C LEU A 5 -8.99 -42.97 -51.24
N PHE A 6 -8.01 -42.10 -51.47
CA PHE A 6 -7.07 -41.66 -50.43
C PHE A 6 -7.67 -40.47 -49.70
N LEU A 7 -8.02 -40.63 -48.42
CA LEU A 7 -8.51 -39.56 -47.55
C LEU A 7 -7.33 -38.95 -46.78
N PRO A 8 -7.01 -37.65 -46.92
CA PRO A 8 -5.93 -37.04 -46.17
C PRO A 8 -6.33 -36.89 -44.70
N ILE A 9 -5.59 -37.54 -43.80
CA ILE A 9 -5.72 -37.33 -42.35
C ILE A 9 -5.01 -36.02 -42.02
N VAL A 10 -5.78 -34.98 -41.71
CA VAL A 10 -5.27 -33.71 -41.17
C VAL A 10 -5.08 -33.89 -39.66
N LEU A 11 -3.83 -33.93 -39.22
CA LEU A 11 -3.48 -33.96 -37.80
C LEU A 11 -3.61 -32.53 -37.23
N ALA A 12 -4.77 -32.19 -36.67
CA ALA A 12 -4.96 -30.94 -35.96
C ALA A 12 -4.43 -31.09 -34.52
N SER A 13 -3.24 -30.56 -34.24
CA SER A 13 -2.70 -30.48 -32.89
C SER A 13 -3.28 -29.27 -32.15
N SER A 14 -4.09 -29.49 -31.12
CA SER A 14 -4.48 -28.43 -30.20
C SER A 14 -3.40 -28.22 -29.13
N LEU A 15 -3.05 -26.96 -28.88
CA LEU A 15 -2.25 -26.59 -27.72
C LEU A 15 -3.13 -26.74 -26.48
N SER A 16 -2.73 -27.61 -25.55
CA SER A 16 -3.38 -27.77 -24.25
C SER A 16 -2.51 -27.11 -23.18
N PHE A 17 -3.08 -26.17 -22.44
CA PHE A 17 -2.40 -25.50 -21.33
C PHE A 17 -2.56 -26.33 -20.05
N ALA A 18 -1.47 -26.55 -19.30
CA ALA A 18 -1.43 -27.38 -18.10
C ALA A 18 -1.70 -26.59 -16.80
N GLN A 19 -2.70 -25.71 -16.82
CA GLN A 19 -3.12 -24.91 -15.65
C GLN A 19 -4.06 -25.69 -14.74
N VAL A 20 -3.91 -25.51 -13.42
CA VAL A 20 -4.79 -26.14 -12.42
C VAL A 20 -5.95 -25.20 -12.11
N GLY A 21 -7.13 -25.51 -12.65
CA GLY A 21 -8.37 -24.88 -12.24
C GLY A 21 -9.07 -25.69 -11.14
N ILE A 22 -9.42 -25.05 -10.03
CA ILE A 22 -10.32 -25.62 -9.02
C ILE A 22 -11.64 -24.86 -9.10
N ASN A 23 -12.70 -25.58 -9.48
CA ASN A 23 -14.06 -25.04 -9.62
C ASN A 23 -14.20 -23.90 -10.66
N THR A 24 -13.33 -23.90 -11.68
CA THR A 24 -13.41 -23.09 -12.89
C THR A 24 -12.93 -23.91 -14.10
N SER A 25 -13.62 -23.80 -15.23
CA SER A 25 -13.21 -24.40 -16.51
C SER A 25 -12.36 -23.47 -17.37
N THR A 26 -12.24 -22.21 -16.97
CA THR A 26 -11.45 -21.18 -17.65
C THR A 26 -10.54 -20.49 -16.63
N PRO A 27 -9.48 -21.16 -16.15
CA PRO A 27 -8.52 -20.55 -15.24
C PRO A 27 -7.89 -19.29 -15.87
N GLU A 28 -7.60 -18.29 -15.04
CA GLU A 28 -6.93 -17.06 -15.47
C GLU A 28 -5.59 -17.37 -16.15
N GLU A 29 -5.29 -16.73 -17.29
CA GLU A 29 -4.18 -17.09 -18.18
C GLU A 29 -2.79 -16.88 -17.54
N SER A 30 -2.68 -15.97 -16.58
CA SER A 30 -1.44 -15.72 -15.83
C SER A 30 -1.29 -16.60 -14.59
N ALA A 31 -2.28 -17.44 -14.27
CA ALA A 31 -2.30 -18.29 -13.09
C ALA A 31 -1.95 -19.76 -13.39
N ILE A 32 -0.96 -20.30 -12.66
CA ILE A 32 -0.71 -21.76 -12.66
C ILE A 32 -1.76 -22.53 -11.84
N LEU A 33 -2.34 -21.87 -10.83
CA LEU A 33 -3.41 -22.37 -9.98
C LEU A 33 -4.48 -21.26 -9.84
N ASP A 34 -5.69 -21.54 -10.29
CA ASP A 34 -6.85 -20.66 -10.11
C ASP A 34 -7.94 -21.40 -9.32
N VAL A 35 -8.40 -20.79 -8.23
CA VAL A 35 -9.39 -21.36 -7.31
C VAL A 35 -10.58 -20.42 -7.25
N TYR A 36 -11.69 -20.81 -7.89
CA TYR A 36 -12.89 -19.98 -7.97
C TYR A 36 -13.98 -20.48 -7.01
N SER A 37 -14.54 -19.59 -6.20
CA SER A 37 -15.76 -19.85 -5.45
C SER A 37 -16.47 -18.55 -5.11
N GLN A 38 -17.81 -18.55 -5.12
CA GLN A 38 -18.60 -17.38 -4.70
C GLN A 38 -18.81 -17.30 -3.18
N ASN A 39 -18.55 -18.39 -2.45
CA ASN A 39 -18.88 -18.50 -1.03
C ASN A 39 -17.87 -19.30 -0.17
N LYS A 40 -16.71 -19.69 -0.73
CA LYS A 40 -15.63 -20.37 0.00
C LYS A 40 -14.30 -19.66 -0.24
N GLY A 41 -13.40 -19.75 0.73
CA GLY A 41 -12.02 -19.28 0.60
C GLY A 41 -11.01 -20.43 0.49
N MET A 42 -9.73 -20.08 0.36
CA MET A 42 -8.61 -21.02 0.37
C MET A 42 -7.87 -20.95 1.71
N LEU A 43 -7.64 -22.10 2.34
CA LEU A 43 -6.67 -22.22 3.42
C LEU A 43 -5.29 -22.55 2.82
N ILE A 44 -4.34 -21.63 2.99
CA ILE A 44 -2.91 -21.90 2.73
C ILE A 44 -2.29 -22.65 3.93
N PRO A 45 -1.06 -23.19 3.81
CA PRO A 45 -0.39 -23.86 4.92
C PRO A 45 -0.36 -22.99 6.19
N ARG A 46 -0.84 -23.54 7.30
CA ARG A 46 -0.90 -22.87 8.61
C ARG A 46 0.18 -23.41 9.52
N LEU A 47 1.11 -22.56 9.94
CA LEU A 47 2.29 -22.95 10.72
C LEU A 47 2.45 -22.03 11.92
N THR A 48 2.96 -22.56 13.04
CA THR A 48 3.54 -21.71 14.09
C THR A 48 4.80 -21.03 13.54
N THR A 49 5.22 -19.93 14.16
CA THR A 49 6.46 -19.23 13.80
C THR A 49 7.64 -20.22 13.81
N ALA A 50 7.74 -21.09 14.83
CA ALA A 50 8.79 -22.09 14.91
C ALA A 50 8.76 -23.11 13.74
N LYS A 51 7.57 -23.54 13.29
CA LYS A 51 7.44 -24.46 12.16
C LYS A 51 7.74 -23.80 10.82
N ARG A 52 7.38 -22.51 10.66
CA ARG A 52 7.75 -21.70 9.49
C ARG A 52 9.26 -21.55 9.39
N ASP A 53 9.92 -21.21 10.50
CA ASP A 53 11.37 -20.97 10.52
C ASP A 53 12.18 -22.26 10.34
N ALA A 54 11.57 -23.42 10.59
CA ALA A 54 12.13 -24.74 10.31
C ALA A 54 12.00 -25.19 8.84
N ILE A 55 11.35 -24.42 7.97
CA ILE A 55 11.31 -24.73 6.53
C ILE A 55 12.72 -24.58 5.96
N VAL A 56 13.28 -25.66 5.42
CA VAL A 56 14.60 -25.65 4.79
C VAL A 56 14.49 -25.03 3.39
N ASN A 57 15.34 -24.04 3.10
CA ASN A 57 15.41 -23.35 1.81
C ASN A 57 14.04 -22.85 1.29
N PRO A 58 13.27 -22.05 2.06
CA PRO A 58 11.96 -21.58 1.63
C PRO A 58 12.10 -20.73 0.37
N ALA A 59 11.29 -21.00 -0.65
CA ALA A 59 11.32 -20.22 -1.89
C ALA A 59 11.04 -18.73 -1.63
N ASN A 60 11.62 -17.85 -2.46
CA ASN A 60 11.17 -16.47 -2.49
C ASN A 60 9.67 -16.44 -2.87
N SER A 61 8.92 -15.53 -2.28
CA SER A 61 7.48 -15.39 -2.42
C SER A 61 6.65 -16.57 -1.88
N LEU A 62 7.23 -17.49 -1.10
CA LEU A 62 6.48 -18.56 -0.43
C LEU A 62 5.45 -17.97 0.55
N LEU A 63 4.19 -18.39 0.43
CA LEU A 63 3.06 -17.91 1.25
C LEU A 63 2.65 -18.96 2.29
N ILE A 64 2.52 -18.53 3.54
CA ILE A 64 1.99 -19.33 4.65
C ILE A 64 1.13 -18.44 5.55
N TYR A 65 0.24 -19.04 6.36
CA TYR A 65 -0.42 -18.35 7.45
C TYR A 65 0.30 -18.66 8.76
N ASP A 66 0.86 -17.64 9.41
CA ASP A 66 1.55 -17.79 10.69
C ASP A 66 0.52 -17.71 11.83
N THR A 67 0.34 -18.80 12.56
CA THR A 67 -0.69 -18.90 13.61
C THR A 67 -0.32 -18.17 14.90
N ASP A 68 0.97 -17.94 15.15
CA ASP A 68 1.43 -17.24 16.35
C ASP A 68 1.31 -15.73 16.12
N LYS A 69 1.70 -15.25 14.93
CA LYS A 69 1.57 -13.85 14.50
C LYS A 69 0.17 -13.49 13.97
N LYS A 70 -0.68 -14.49 13.71
CA LYS A 70 -2.04 -14.35 13.16
C LYS A 70 -2.07 -13.57 11.84
N CYS A 71 -1.10 -13.81 10.97
CA CYS A 71 -0.92 -13.05 9.74
C CYS A 71 -0.70 -13.94 8.51
N LEU A 72 -1.08 -13.46 7.33
CA LEU A 72 -0.56 -13.98 6.07
C LEU A 72 0.91 -13.57 5.96
N SER A 73 1.83 -14.52 5.81
CA SER A 73 3.27 -14.26 5.77
C SER A 73 3.86 -14.68 4.42
N GLN A 74 4.70 -13.82 3.86
CA GLN A 74 5.45 -14.06 2.63
C GLN A 74 6.94 -14.00 2.90
N ASN A 75 7.70 -14.94 2.33
CA ASN A 75 9.15 -14.82 2.29
C ASN A 75 9.56 -13.81 1.21
N ILE A 76 10.01 -12.62 1.60
CA ILE A 76 10.55 -11.60 0.69
C ILE A 76 12.07 -11.73 0.50
N GLY A 77 12.73 -12.60 1.27
CA GLY A 77 14.15 -12.89 1.21
C GLY A 77 14.52 -13.95 0.17
N THR A 78 15.69 -14.57 0.34
CA THR A 78 16.18 -15.67 -0.51
C THR A 78 16.04 -17.01 0.22
N PRO A 79 16.16 -18.15 -0.48
CA PRO A 79 16.15 -19.46 0.18
C PRO A 79 17.21 -19.63 1.27
N ILE A 80 18.38 -19.01 1.10
CA ILE A 80 19.51 -19.11 2.05
C ILE A 80 19.36 -18.09 3.20
N LYS A 81 18.67 -16.97 2.95
CA LYS A 81 18.39 -15.92 3.94
C LYS A 81 16.92 -15.52 3.83
N PRO A 82 16.00 -16.31 4.41
CA PRO A 82 14.59 -15.96 4.42
C PRO A 82 14.34 -14.67 5.19
N ASP A 83 13.38 -13.89 4.71
CA ASP A 83 12.88 -12.69 5.38
C ASP A 83 11.35 -12.74 5.33
N TRP A 84 10.73 -13.04 6.47
CA TRP A 84 9.30 -13.29 6.56
C TRP A 84 8.54 -12.03 6.92
N LEU A 85 7.84 -11.46 5.93
CA LEU A 85 7.00 -10.29 6.10
C LEU A 85 5.54 -10.72 6.34
N CYS A 86 4.89 -10.17 7.37
CA CYS A 86 3.44 -10.26 7.50
C CYS A 86 2.77 -9.26 6.55
N ILE A 87 1.88 -9.74 5.69
CA ILE A 87 1.13 -8.93 4.71
C ILE A 87 -0.14 -8.29 5.34
N SER A 88 -0.51 -8.64 6.59
CA SER A 88 -1.77 -8.18 7.20
C SER A 88 -1.66 -7.01 8.20
N SER A 89 -2.40 -5.93 7.87
CA SER A 89 -3.12 -4.89 8.64
C SER A 89 -2.52 -4.15 9.85
N ASN A 90 -1.38 -4.53 10.42
CA ASN A 90 -0.78 -3.76 11.53
C ASN A 90 0.32 -2.80 11.09
N ALA A 91 0.39 -2.48 9.80
CA ALA A 91 1.15 -1.31 9.39
C ALA A 91 0.49 -0.08 10.00
N VAL A 92 1.25 0.71 10.75
CA VAL A 92 0.82 2.05 11.15
C VAL A 92 0.52 2.81 9.86
N LYS A 93 -0.78 2.94 9.54
CA LYS A 93 -1.27 3.63 8.36
C LYS A 93 -1.28 5.14 8.56
N MET A 94 -0.49 5.69 9.48
CA MET A 94 -0.46 7.12 9.75
C MET A 94 0.96 7.64 9.80
N PHE A 95 1.12 8.91 9.47
CA PHE A 95 2.36 9.64 9.62
C PHE A 95 2.07 11.12 9.89
N TYR A 96 2.97 11.78 10.60
CA TYR A 96 2.87 13.23 10.79
C TYR A 96 3.15 13.95 9.48
N MET A 97 2.43 15.05 9.26
CA MET A 97 2.75 15.96 8.18
C MET A 97 4.18 16.50 8.34
N PRO A 98 4.97 16.64 7.25
CA PRO A 98 6.24 17.34 7.31
C PRO A 98 6.05 18.77 7.84
N SER A 99 7.08 19.32 8.48
CA SER A 99 7.00 20.66 9.04
C SER A 99 6.56 21.68 7.99
N VAL A 100 5.61 22.53 8.36
CA VAL A 100 5.09 23.60 7.50
C VAL A 100 4.96 24.89 8.29
N SER A 101 5.23 26.01 7.62
CA SER A 101 5.04 27.34 8.20
C SER A 101 3.62 27.84 7.93
N PHE A 102 2.96 28.33 8.96
CA PHE A 102 1.70 29.07 8.88
C PHE A 102 2.00 30.53 9.18
N ASP A 103 1.76 31.40 8.20
CA ASP A 103 1.88 32.84 8.43
C ASP A 103 0.69 33.31 9.28
N THR A 104 1.01 33.85 10.45
CA THR A 104 0.06 34.38 11.42
C THR A 104 0.26 35.87 11.68
N SER A 105 1.09 36.57 10.89
CA SER A 105 1.44 37.97 11.14
C SER A 105 0.26 38.93 10.97
N THR A 106 -0.76 38.53 10.20
CA THR A 106 -2.00 39.29 10.04
C THR A 106 -3.21 38.41 10.31
N THR A 107 -4.17 38.98 11.03
CA THR A 107 -5.47 38.36 11.24
C THR A 107 -6.22 38.30 9.91
N ALA A 108 -6.72 37.13 9.54
CA ALA A 108 -7.42 36.93 8.29
C ALA A 108 -8.33 35.71 8.37
N ASN A 109 -9.42 35.73 7.62
CA ASN A 109 -10.36 34.62 7.53
C ASN A 109 -10.20 33.88 6.21
N GLY A 110 -10.50 32.58 6.20
CA GLY A 110 -10.53 31.77 4.99
C GLY A 110 -9.18 31.60 4.31
N ARG A 111 -8.07 31.68 5.06
CA ARG A 111 -6.75 31.35 4.52
C ARG A 111 -6.73 29.87 4.15
N THR A 112 -6.05 29.56 3.06
CA THR A 112 -5.89 28.18 2.59
C THR A 112 -4.44 27.72 2.67
N LYS A 113 -4.26 26.42 2.92
CA LYS A 113 -2.96 25.73 2.87
C LYS A 113 -3.17 24.37 2.22
N ASP A 114 -2.54 24.17 1.07
CA ASP A 114 -2.55 22.86 0.40
C ASP A 114 -1.53 21.93 1.07
N LEU A 115 -2.03 21.10 2.00
CA LEU A 115 -1.21 20.21 2.80
C LEU A 115 -0.62 19.08 1.95
N TYR A 116 -1.38 18.58 0.97
CA TYR A 116 -0.96 17.49 0.11
C TYR A 116 0.21 17.91 -0.80
N THR A 117 0.09 19.05 -1.47
CA THR A 117 1.14 19.58 -2.34
C THR A 117 2.42 19.85 -1.56
N LEU A 118 2.32 20.39 -0.34
CA LEU A 118 3.47 20.63 0.53
C LEU A 118 4.17 19.33 0.93
N TYR A 119 3.40 18.32 1.32
CA TYR A 119 3.92 16.99 1.65
C TYR A 119 4.66 16.37 0.46
N LYS A 120 4.03 16.34 -0.72
CA LYS A 120 4.61 15.78 -1.94
C LYS A 120 5.90 16.50 -2.32
N THR A 121 5.92 17.83 -2.20
CA THR A 121 7.11 18.64 -2.50
C THR A 121 8.27 18.31 -1.55
N GLN A 122 8.00 18.20 -0.24
CA GLN A 122 9.05 17.90 0.74
C GLN A 122 9.58 16.46 0.61
N PHE A 123 8.71 15.48 0.34
CA PHE A 123 9.13 14.09 0.15
C PHE A 123 9.80 13.86 -1.20
N GLY A 124 9.38 14.58 -2.24
CA GLY A 124 9.99 14.52 -3.57
C GLY A 124 11.35 15.21 -3.67
N SER A 125 11.68 16.13 -2.76
CA SER A 125 12.95 16.85 -2.75
C SER A 125 13.46 17.13 -1.33
N PRO A 126 13.82 16.08 -0.57
CA PRO A 126 14.36 16.23 0.77
C PRO A 126 15.67 17.04 0.74
N LYS A 127 15.86 17.91 1.73
CA LYS A 127 17.01 18.81 1.81
C LYS A 127 18.35 18.08 2.05
N ALA A 128 18.29 16.93 2.69
CA ALA A 128 19.44 16.08 2.96
C ALA A 128 18.97 14.61 3.04
N LYS A 129 19.89 13.69 2.76
CA LYS A 129 19.67 12.24 2.84
C LYS A 129 20.96 11.54 3.20
N SER A 130 20.89 10.30 3.71
CA SER A 130 22.09 9.47 3.87
C SER A 130 22.67 9.11 2.49
N THR A 131 23.96 8.74 2.46
CA THR A 131 24.70 8.50 1.21
C THR A 131 23.99 7.51 0.29
N SER A 132 23.51 6.38 0.83
CA SER A 132 22.84 5.31 0.08
C SER A 132 21.33 5.51 -0.10
N ALA A 133 20.71 6.49 0.55
CA ALA A 133 19.27 6.70 0.42
C ALA A 133 18.88 7.17 -0.99
N PRO A 134 17.70 6.79 -1.50
CA PRO A 134 17.14 7.36 -2.72
C PRO A 134 16.98 8.88 -2.66
N ALA A 135 16.91 9.54 -3.83
CA ALA A 135 16.79 11.00 -3.91
C ALA A 135 15.45 11.54 -3.35
N ALA A 136 14.40 10.71 -3.32
CA ALA A 136 13.08 11.04 -2.80
C ALA A 136 12.65 10.02 -1.75
N ILE A 137 11.88 10.49 -0.77
CA ILE A 137 11.13 9.63 0.13
C ILE A 137 9.88 9.15 -0.62
N PRO A 138 9.52 7.86 -0.60
CA PRO A 138 8.27 7.39 -1.20
C PRO A 138 7.06 8.15 -0.65
N PHE A 139 6.17 8.57 -1.53
CA PHE A 139 4.96 9.30 -1.19
C PHE A 139 3.75 8.78 -1.98
N PHE A 140 2.57 8.88 -1.39
CA PHE A 140 1.28 8.63 -2.06
C PHE A 140 1.06 9.56 -3.26
N PRO A 141 0.81 9.02 -4.47
CA PRO A 141 0.75 9.80 -5.70
C PRO A 141 -0.56 10.59 -5.88
N SER A 142 -1.61 10.24 -5.14
CA SER A 142 -2.91 10.92 -5.16
C SER A 142 -3.27 11.48 -3.78
N SER A 143 -3.86 12.67 -3.74
CA SER A 143 -4.43 13.25 -2.52
C SER A 143 -5.57 12.40 -1.96
N LYS A 144 -6.23 11.61 -2.82
CA LYS A 144 -7.35 10.73 -2.46
C LYS A 144 -6.92 9.45 -1.75
N ASP A 145 -5.64 9.13 -1.71
CA ASP A 145 -5.10 7.96 -0.99
C ASP A 145 -4.95 8.23 0.52
N LEU A 146 -5.23 9.46 0.95
CA LEU A 146 -5.01 9.94 2.31
C LEU A 146 -6.27 10.58 2.91
N TYR A 147 -6.43 10.42 4.22
CA TYR A 147 -7.23 11.25 5.09
C TYR A 147 -6.32 12.24 5.83
N TYR A 148 -6.83 13.43 6.12
CA TYR A 148 -6.07 14.53 6.73
C TYR A 148 -6.73 14.96 8.03
N TYR A 149 -5.96 15.04 9.11
CA TYR A 149 -6.46 15.39 10.43
C TYR A 149 -5.62 16.49 11.05
N VAL A 150 -6.27 17.52 11.60
CA VAL A 150 -5.66 18.36 12.63
C VAL A 150 -6.01 17.75 13.97
N THR A 151 -4.99 17.31 14.70
CA THR A 151 -5.15 16.64 16.00
C THR A 151 -4.97 17.60 17.17
N ASP A 152 -4.28 18.72 16.95
CA ASP A 152 -4.17 19.82 17.89
C ASP A 152 -3.88 21.13 17.13
N ALA A 153 -4.36 22.25 17.66
CA ALA A 153 -4.07 23.59 17.14
C ALA A 153 -4.33 24.64 18.23
N ASP A 154 -3.43 25.62 18.37
CA ASP A 154 -3.60 26.73 19.32
C ASP A 154 -4.91 27.50 19.04
N PRO A 155 -5.91 27.44 19.94
CA PRO A 155 -7.22 28.05 19.72
C PRO A 155 -7.20 29.59 19.81
N ASN A 156 -6.13 30.18 20.33
CA ASN A 156 -5.94 31.63 20.35
C ASN A 156 -5.47 32.15 18.99
N VAL A 157 -4.78 31.30 18.23
CA VAL A 157 -4.21 31.64 16.91
C VAL A 157 -5.12 31.18 15.78
N PHE A 158 -5.61 29.94 15.83
CA PHE A 158 -6.37 29.33 14.74
C PHE A 158 -7.84 29.13 15.10
N SER A 159 -8.72 29.25 14.11
CA SER A 159 -10.14 28.89 14.23
C SER A 159 -10.73 28.50 12.87
N ASN A 160 -11.94 27.94 12.88
CA ASN A 160 -12.67 27.54 11.67
C ASN A 160 -11.84 26.64 10.73
N ILE A 161 -11.11 25.69 11.32
CA ILE A 161 -10.30 24.73 10.58
C ILE A 161 -11.22 23.72 9.88
N SER A 162 -11.06 23.58 8.58
CA SER A 162 -11.65 22.49 7.79
C SER A 162 -10.61 21.98 6.79
N ILE A 163 -10.72 20.72 6.36
CA ILE A 163 -9.84 20.14 5.34
C ILE A 163 -10.68 19.45 4.29
N SER A 164 -10.41 19.71 3.01
CA SER A 164 -11.07 19.03 1.90
C SER A 164 -10.49 17.63 1.65
N ASP A 165 -11.21 16.79 0.91
CA ASP A 165 -10.71 15.49 0.43
C ASP A 165 -9.50 15.61 -0.51
N ASP A 166 -9.15 16.82 -0.96
CA ASP A 166 -7.94 17.08 -1.76
C ASP A 166 -6.73 17.45 -0.88
N GLY A 167 -6.90 17.48 0.44
CA GLY A 167 -5.84 17.88 1.38
C GLY A 167 -5.64 19.38 1.47
N VAL A 168 -6.62 20.19 1.05
CA VAL A 168 -6.58 21.65 1.20
C VAL A 168 -7.24 22.05 2.51
N MET A 169 -6.46 22.58 3.43
CA MET A 169 -6.92 23.10 4.72
C MET A 169 -7.36 24.55 4.57
N THR A 170 -8.54 24.88 5.09
CA THR A 170 -9.03 26.26 5.26
C THR A 170 -9.03 26.61 6.74
N TYR A 171 -8.61 27.82 7.10
CA TYR A 171 -8.54 28.28 8.49
C TYR A 171 -8.58 29.81 8.61
N ASN A 172 -8.87 30.28 9.81
CA ASN A 172 -8.75 31.68 10.19
C ASN A 172 -7.54 31.88 11.11
N VAL A 173 -6.88 33.03 10.98
CA VAL A 173 -5.86 33.54 11.91
C VAL A 173 -6.49 34.62 12.77
N LYS A 174 -6.57 34.39 14.07
CA LYS A 174 -7.16 35.30 15.07
C LYS A 174 -6.15 36.23 15.71
N ALA A 175 -4.91 35.79 15.85
CA ALA A 175 -3.81 36.52 16.48
C ALA A 175 -2.47 35.99 15.96
N ALA A 176 -1.41 36.76 16.19
CA ALA A 176 -0.05 36.29 15.95
C ALA A 176 0.29 35.10 16.87
N ALA A 177 0.99 34.12 16.32
CA ALA A 177 1.51 33.00 17.09
C ALA A 177 2.56 33.45 18.13
N THR A 178 2.60 32.74 19.25
CA THR A 178 3.63 32.85 20.29
C THR A 178 4.60 31.67 20.21
N ASP A 179 5.63 31.68 21.04
CA ASP A 179 6.59 30.57 21.14
C ASP A 179 5.94 29.23 21.59
N CYS A 180 4.71 29.26 22.12
CA CYS A 180 3.94 28.09 22.53
C CYS A 180 2.78 27.76 21.59
N SER A 181 2.69 28.41 20.42
CA SER A 181 1.62 28.19 19.47
C SER A 181 1.98 27.08 18.47
N PHE A 182 1.26 25.97 18.54
CA PHE A 182 1.50 24.79 17.69
C PHE A 182 0.26 24.39 16.90
N ILE A 183 0.49 23.63 15.83
CA ILE A 183 -0.54 22.88 15.11
C ILE A 183 0.03 21.51 14.77
N ASN A 184 -0.72 20.46 15.07
CA ASN A 184 -0.31 19.09 14.82
C ASN A 184 -1.22 18.42 13.78
N ILE A 185 -0.62 18.00 12.67
CA ILE A 185 -1.34 17.47 11.51
C ILE A 185 -0.87 16.04 11.23
N VAL A 186 -1.83 15.14 11.09
CA VAL A 186 -1.60 13.70 10.84
C VAL A 186 -2.30 13.29 9.56
N PHE A 187 -1.58 12.55 8.72
CA PHE A 187 -2.13 11.92 7.51
C PHE A 187 -2.35 10.44 7.78
N VAL A 188 -3.48 9.90 7.30
CA VAL A 188 -3.83 8.48 7.43
C VAL A 188 -4.08 7.89 6.04
N VAL A 189 -3.43 6.78 5.74
CA VAL A 189 -3.58 6.02 4.49
C VAL A 189 -4.94 5.32 4.49
N LYS A 190 -5.64 5.40 3.35
CA LYS A 190 -6.94 4.71 3.17
C LYS A 190 -6.79 3.18 3.13
#